data_AF-A0A258GVR5-F1
#
_entry.id   AF-A0A258GVR5-F1
#
_cell.length_a   1.000
_cell.length_b   1.000
_cell.length_c   1.000
_cell.angle_alpha   90.00
_cell.angle_beta   90.00
_cell.angle_gamma   90.00
#
_symmetry.space_group_name_H-M   'P 1'
#
loop_
_entity.id
_entity.type
_entity.pdbx_description
1 polymer ?
#
loop_
_entity_poly.entity_id
_entity_poly.type
_entity_poly.pdbx_seq_one_letter_code
_entity_poly.pdbx_strand_id
1 'polypeptide(L)'
;MILFVRPKPDAPFVQTVTQAGTQTRELADAAHPIPGTRSALRDTTMIRAFTRLSLLSVAAVACAGAANADIFLKTTSTPGDAAQRGFEGQIAITGVNMGVNTFTIPDPEGFADEVRSTTVSPIYITKLPDRASSKLLAAAVEGAPLGRIEITFTSPARPGAAQTVESRWIIEGAQIRGFNVSTDPSNGNLPMESVEISYSSMTYQYFTKDSKGVRSGGMEETTWSVPEDQLFPYDGGCH
;
A
#
# COMPACT_ATOMS: atom_id res chain seq x y z
N MET A 1 -23.82 29.96 -29.26
CA MET A 1 -22.78 31.01 -29.33
C MET A 1 -21.86 30.81 -28.14
N ILE A 2 -20.77 30.06 -28.33
CA ILE A 2 -19.85 29.65 -27.25
C ILE A 2 -18.59 30.51 -27.40
N LEU A 3 -18.33 31.35 -26.40
CA LEU A 3 -17.19 32.25 -26.35
C LEU A 3 -15.99 31.53 -25.74
N PHE A 4 -15.06 31.12 -26.58
CA PHE A 4 -13.74 30.62 -26.16
C PHE A 4 -12.82 31.81 -25.87
N VAL A 5 -12.36 31.93 -24.62
CA VAL A 5 -11.26 32.84 -24.24
C VAL A 5 -10.02 32.00 -23.98
N ARG A 6 -9.00 32.15 -24.83
CA ARG A 6 -7.65 31.58 -24.63
C ARG A 6 -6.78 32.60 -23.89
N PRO A 7 -5.98 32.19 -22.89
CA PRO A 7 -4.82 32.96 -22.45
C PRO A 7 -3.57 32.64 -23.31
N LYS A 8 -2.81 33.69 -23.62
CA LYS A 8 -1.55 33.69 -24.38
C LYS A 8 -0.35 33.40 -23.43
N PRO A 9 0.71 32.72 -23.89
CA PRO A 9 1.89 32.37 -23.07
C PRO A 9 2.88 33.54 -23.01
N ASP A 10 3.74 33.58 -21.97
CA ASP A 10 5.13 34.05 -22.02
C ASP A 10 5.81 33.99 -20.63
N ALA A 11 6.85 33.15 -20.49
CA ALA A 11 8.19 33.49 -19.96
C ALA A 11 9.02 32.21 -19.63
N PRO A 12 10.31 32.16 -19.99
CA PRO A 12 11.16 30.97 -19.87
C PRO A 12 11.73 30.78 -18.45
N PHE A 13 11.72 29.54 -17.94
CA PHE A 13 12.43 29.17 -16.71
C PHE A 13 13.83 28.62 -17.04
N VAL A 14 14.82 29.19 -16.35
CA VAL A 14 16.25 29.01 -16.56
C VAL A 14 16.72 27.67 -15.97
N GLN A 15 17.52 26.94 -16.76
CA GLN A 15 18.26 25.75 -16.36
C GLN A 15 19.30 26.07 -15.27
N THR A 16 19.42 25.21 -14.25
CA THR A 16 20.67 25.09 -13.49
C THR A 16 21.13 23.64 -13.56
N VAL A 17 22.15 23.41 -14.38
CA VAL A 17 22.92 22.17 -14.43
C VAL A 17 24.02 22.30 -13.37
N THR A 18 24.04 21.42 -12.38
CA THR A 18 25.19 21.26 -11.49
C THR A 18 25.92 19.98 -11.86
N GLN A 19 26.97 20.12 -12.66
CA GLN A 19 27.91 19.06 -13.00
C GLN A 19 29.15 19.25 -12.11
N ALA A 20 29.36 18.37 -11.13
CA ALA A 20 30.57 18.35 -10.32
C ALA A 20 31.57 17.36 -10.93
N GLY A 21 32.53 17.89 -11.67
CA GLY A 21 33.78 17.21 -11.96
C GLY A 21 34.80 17.49 -10.87
N THR A 22 35.63 16.51 -10.54
CA THR A 22 36.98 16.73 -10.03
C THR A 22 37.87 15.66 -10.62
N GLN A 23 38.65 16.05 -11.63
CA GLN A 23 39.87 15.34 -12.01
C GLN A 23 40.94 15.60 -10.95
N THR A 24 41.72 14.59 -10.63
CA THR A 24 43.09 14.81 -10.16
C THR A 24 44.01 13.99 -11.05
N ARG A 25 44.99 14.71 -11.56
CA ARG A 25 46.00 14.34 -12.54
C ARG A 25 47.22 13.77 -11.80
N GLU A 26 48.06 13.10 -12.58
CA GLU A 26 49.54 13.09 -12.46
C GLU A 26 50.24 11.80 -11.99
N LEU A 27 50.69 11.03 -12.99
CA LEU A 27 52.07 10.56 -13.26
C LEU A 27 53.09 10.46 -12.11
N ALA A 28 53.63 9.24 -11.92
CA ALA A 28 55.07 8.92 -11.93
C ALA A 28 55.20 7.38 -11.82
N ASP A 29 55.69 6.66 -12.84
CA ASP A 29 57.09 6.49 -13.26
C ASP A 29 57.78 5.29 -12.57
N ALA A 30 58.60 4.62 -13.37
CA ALA A 30 59.05 3.25 -13.28
C ALA A 30 60.17 3.00 -12.25
N ALA A 31 60.32 1.74 -11.82
CA ALA A 31 61.64 1.11 -11.64
C ALA A 31 61.56 -0.43 -11.54
N HIS A 32 62.14 -1.10 -12.53
CA HIS A 32 62.76 -2.43 -12.40
C HIS A 32 64.27 -2.23 -12.22
N PRO A 33 64.94 -3.05 -11.39
CA PRO A 33 66.08 -3.82 -11.93
C PRO A 33 66.28 -5.24 -11.33
N ILE A 34 66.41 -6.23 -12.24
CA ILE A 34 67.47 -7.25 -12.47
C ILE A 34 68.13 -8.06 -11.29
N PRO A 35 68.51 -9.35 -11.51
CA PRO A 35 68.66 -10.39 -10.48
C PRO A 35 70.11 -10.82 -10.13
N GLY A 36 70.22 -11.67 -9.08
CA GLY A 36 71.43 -12.39 -8.62
C GLY A 36 71.74 -12.05 -7.14
N THR A 37 72.09 -12.94 -6.19
CA THR A 37 72.88 -14.19 -6.23
C THR A 37 72.64 -14.96 -4.89
N ARG A 38 72.91 -16.26 -4.92
CA ARG A 38 72.83 -17.34 -3.90
C ARG A 38 73.37 -17.05 -2.48
N SER A 39 72.75 -17.65 -1.46
CA SER A 39 73.30 -18.52 -0.38
C SER A 39 72.31 -18.55 0.80
N ALA A 40 71.69 -19.69 1.14
CA ALA A 40 72.17 -20.77 2.01
C ALA A 40 71.80 -20.61 3.50
N LEU A 41 71.04 -21.61 3.96
CA LEU A 41 70.97 -22.20 5.32
C LEU A 41 70.40 -21.42 6.53
N ARG A 42 69.41 -22.12 7.15
CA ARG A 42 69.15 -22.27 8.60
C ARG A 42 68.80 -20.98 9.40
N ASP A 43 67.91 -20.95 10.38
CA ASP A 43 67.23 -21.95 11.18
C ASP A 43 65.90 -21.38 11.70
N THR A 44 64.99 -22.32 11.93
CA THR A 44 63.84 -22.36 12.83
C THR A 44 63.66 -21.23 13.85
N THR A 45 62.55 -20.49 13.77
CA THR A 45 61.72 -20.13 14.93
C THR A 45 60.37 -19.60 14.46
N MET A 46 59.31 -20.42 14.57
CA MET A 46 57.94 -19.98 14.34
C MET A 46 57.52 -18.99 15.43
N ILE A 47 57.48 -17.70 15.09
CA ILE A 47 56.69 -16.70 15.82
C ILE A 47 55.50 -16.35 14.93
N ARG A 48 54.36 -17.01 15.17
CA ARG A 48 53.08 -16.64 14.53
C ARG A 48 52.49 -15.44 15.26
N ALA A 49 53.01 -14.25 14.94
CA ALA A 49 52.32 -13.00 15.18
C ALA A 49 51.41 -12.72 13.97
N PHE A 50 50.12 -13.00 14.09
CA PHE A 50 49.12 -12.53 13.12
C PHE A 50 48.32 -11.38 13.71
N THR A 51 48.84 -10.19 13.46
CA THR A 51 48.11 -8.92 13.39
C THR A 51 47.01 -9.03 12.33
N ARG A 52 45.79 -8.58 12.66
CA ARG A 52 44.97 -7.64 11.86
C ARG A 52 43.56 -7.58 12.44
N LEU A 53 43.38 -6.59 13.31
CA LEU A 53 42.07 -6.11 13.75
C LEU A 53 41.47 -5.30 12.59
N SER A 54 40.70 -5.95 11.70
CA SER A 54 39.97 -5.26 10.65
C SER A 54 38.59 -4.83 11.17
N LEU A 55 38.53 -3.62 11.73
CA LEU A 55 37.28 -2.91 12.02
C LEU A 55 36.67 -2.42 10.68
N LEU A 56 35.88 -3.29 10.05
CA LEU A 56 35.00 -2.89 8.94
C LEU A 56 33.74 -2.26 9.53
N SER A 57 33.76 -0.94 9.68
CA SER A 57 32.57 -0.14 9.97
C SER A 57 31.70 -0.09 8.72
N VAL A 58 30.74 -1.02 8.60
CA VAL A 58 29.64 -0.90 7.63
C VAL A 58 28.69 0.15 8.17
N ALA A 59 28.79 1.38 7.67
CA ALA A 59 27.79 2.40 7.89
C ALA A 59 26.51 1.97 7.15
N ALA A 60 25.56 1.40 7.89
CA ALA A 60 24.22 1.16 7.38
C ALA A 60 23.54 2.51 7.16
N VAL A 61 23.46 2.94 5.89
CA VAL A 61 22.62 4.07 5.50
C VAL A 61 21.17 3.61 5.64
N ALA A 62 20.56 3.95 6.77
CA ALA A 62 19.12 3.83 6.94
C ALA A 62 18.45 4.94 6.13
N CYS A 63 18.05 4.63 4.90
CA CYS A 63 17.08 5.46 4.20
C CYS A 63 15.79 5.42 5.03
N ALA A 64 15.49 6.50 5.74
CA ALA A 64 14.19 6.71 6.37
C ALA A 64 13.16 6.93 5.25
N GLY A 65 12.73 5.85 4.61
CA GLY A 65 11.47 5.86 3.87
C GLY A 65 10.34 6.08 4.87
N ALA A 66 9.38 6.93 4.53
CA ALA A 66 8.16 7.07 5.32
C ALA A 66 7.54 5.68 5.52
N ALA A 67 7.49 5.22 6.76
CA ALA A 67 6.80 3.99 7.11
C ALA A 67 5.30 4.25 6.96
N ASN A 68 4.75 3.94 5.79
CA ASN A 68 3.32 3.99 5.58
C ASN A 68 2.68 2.71 6.12
N ALA A 69 1.46 2.84 6.65
CA ALA A 69 0.59 1.69 6.91
C ALA A 69 0.21 1.06 5.58
N ASP A 70 0.31 -0.27 5.49
CA ASP A 70 -0.13 -1.00 4.30
C ASP A 70 -1.55 -1.52 4.48
N ILE A 71 -2.26 -1.60 3.36
CA ILE A 71 -3.62 -2.12 3.27
C ILE A 71 -3.60 -3.31 2.30
N PHE A 72 -4.18 -4.43 2.73
CA PHE A 72 -4.22 -5.66 1.96
C PHE A 72 -5.65 -6.15 1.79
N LEU A 73 -5.99 -6.63 0.60
CA LEU A 73 -7.24 -7.33 0.33
C LEU A 73 -6.97 -8.79 0.03
N LYS A 74 -7.68 -9.65 0.76
CA LYS A 74 -7.72 -11.09 0.56
C LYS A 74 -9.06 -11.49 -0.04
N THR A 75 -8.98 -12.36 -1.04
CA THR A 75 -10.14 -12.98 -1.69
C THR A 75 -9.76 -14.41 -2.10
N THR A 76 -10.75 -15.28 -2.25
CA THR A 76 -10.55 -16.73 -2.43
C THR A 76 -9.97 -17.09 -3.79
N SER A 77 -10.41 -16.42 -4.88
CA SER A 77 -10.12 -16.81 -6.26
C SER A 77 -9.13 -15.88 -6.99
N THR A 78 -8.83 -14.73 -6.39
CA THR A 78 -8.10 -13.64 -7.04
C THR A 78 -6.84 -13.26 -6.23
N PRO A 79 -5.74 -14.00 -6.42
CA PRO A 79 -4.48 -13.69 -5.74
C PRO A 79 -3.88 -12.39 -6.31
N GLY A 80 -3.28 -11.56 -5.46
CA GLY A 80 -2.55 -10.33 -5.82
C GLY A 80 -1.03 -10.46 -5.60
N ASP A 81 -0.25 -9.40 -5.82
CA ASP A 81 1.22 -9.49 -5.81
C ASP A 81 1.92 -9.07 -4.51
N ALA A 82 1.20 -8.94 -3.39
CA ALA A 82 1.81 -8.60 -2.11
C ALA A 82 2.89 -9.63 -1.72
N ALA A 83 4.06 -9.13 -1.29
CA ALA A 83 5.20 -9.93 -0.84
C ALA A 83 5.53 -9.68 0.65
N GLN A 84 4.75 -8.83 1.30
CA GLN A 84 4.90 -8.48 2.70
C GLN A 84 4.63 -9.69 3.59
N ARG A 85 5.46 -9.85 4.61
CA ARG A 85 5.40 -11.00 5.51
C ARG A 85 4.04 -11.09 6.22
N GLY A 86 3.34 -12.21 6.04
CA GLY A 86 2.00 -12.44 6.60
C GLY A 86 0.85 -12.00 5.69
N PHE A 87 1.15 -11.37 4.54
CA PHE A 87 0.18 -10.90 3.55
C PHE A 87 0.52 -11.38 2.14
N GLU A 88 1.38 -12.40 2.02
CA GLU A 88 1.87 -12.89 0.75
C GLU A 88 0.71 -13.35 -0.15
N GLY A 89 0.74 -12.89 -1.40
CA GLY A 89 -0.25 -13.22 -2.42
C GLY A 89 -1.60 -12.53 -2.26
N GLN A 90 -1.75 -11.62 -1.31
CA GLN A 90 -2.89 -10.72 -1.22
C GLN A 90 -2.74 -9.55 -2.20
N ILE A 91 -3.81 -8.79 -2.39
CA ILE A 91 -3.82 -7.60 -3.22
C ILE A 91 -3.39 -6.41 -2.36
N ALA A 92 -2.32 -5.74 -2.74
CA ALA A 92 -1.92 -4.49 -2.09
C ALA A 92 -2.84 -3.34 -2.56
N ILE A 93 -3.38 -2.59 -1.61
CA ILE A 93 -4.30 -1.48 -1.85
C ILE A 93 -3.64 -0.19 -1.37
N THR A 94 -3.78 0.88 -2.16
CA THR A 94 -3.26 2.21 -1.84
C THR A 94 -4.29 3.08 -1.14
N GLY A 95 -5.58 2.83 -1.36
CA GLY A 95 -6.66 3.56 -0.71
C GLY A 95 -7.95 2.75 -0.63
N VAL A 96 -8.73 2.99 0.41
CA VAL A 96 -10.07 2.40 0.58
C VAL A 96 -10.99 3.40 1.25
N ASN A 97 -12.23 3.47 0.77
CA ASN A 97 -13.27 4.33 1.30
C ASN A 97 -14.57 3.54 1.48
N MET A 98 -15.24 3.82 2.59
CA MET A 98 -16.56 3.31 2.93
C MET A 98 -17.36 4.44 3.60
N GLY A 99 -18.63 4.58 3.22
CA GLY A 99 -19.56 5.53 3.84
C GLY A 99 -20.79 4.82 4.40
N VAL A 100 -21.19 5.20 5.61
CA VAL A 100 -22.49 4.87 6.20
C VAL A 100 -23.12 6.18 6.63
N ASN A 101 -24.27 6.52 6.05
CA ASN A 101 -25.01 7.73 6.36
C ASN A 101 -26.32 7.34 7.03
N THR A 102 -26.67 8.03 8.10
CA THR A 102 -27.98 7.85 8.74
C THR A 102 -28.69 9.19 8.78
N PHE A 103 -29.95 9.17 8.38
CA PHE A 103 -30.87 10.28 8.47
C PHE A 103 -31.95 9.94 9.50
N THR A 104 -32.10 10.81 10.49
CA THR A 104 -33.14 10.76 11.53
C THR A 104 -33.79 12.13 11.59
N ILE A 105 -35.11 12.18 11.58
CA ILE A 105 -35.86 13.41 11.87
C ILE A 105 -35.97 13.49 13.40
N PRO A 106 -35.31 14.46 14.07
CA PRO A 106 -35.43 14.59 15.52
C PRO A 106 -36.88 14.94 15.85
N ASP A 107 -37.52 14.15 16.70
CA ASP A 107 -38.83 14.51 17.24
C ASP A 107 -38.62 15.51 18.40
N PRO A 108 -39.03 16.79 18.25
CA PRO A 108 -38.86 17.78 19.31
C PRO A 108 -39.74 17.49 20.54
N GLU A 109 -40.76 16.65 20.42
CA GLU A 109 -41.72 16.35 21.48
C GLU A 109 -41.52 14.95 22.11
N GLY A 110 -40.72 14.08 21.46
CA GLY A 110 -40.33 12.76 21.97
C GLY A 110 -41.46 11.73 22.06
N PHE A 111 -42.51 11.89 21.26
CA PHE A 111 -43.72 11.07 21.28
C PHE A 111 -43.82 10.10 20.08
N ALA A 112 -42.96 10.19 19.07
CA ALA A 112 -43.01 9.36 17.87
C ALA A 112 -41.80 8.42 17.71
N ASP A 113 -42.06 7.31 17.01
CA ASP A 113 -41.03 6.41 16.48
C ASP A 113 -40.20 7.18 15.45
N GLU A 114 -38.92 7.41 15.73
CA GLU A 114 -38.04 8.19 14.85
C GLU A 114 -37.95 7.51 13.48
N VAL A 115 -38.35 8.21 12.41
CA VAL A 115 -38.10 7.74 11.04
C VAL A 115 -36.59 7.77 10.82
N ARG A 116 -35.99 6.58 10.84
CA ARG A 116 -34.57 6.35 10.58
C ARG A 116 -34.40 5.71 9.21
N SER A 117 -33.64 6.38 8.35
CA SER A 117 -33.12 5.78 7.11
C SER A 117 -31.60 5.69 7.20
N THR A 118 -31.04 4.52 6.90
CA THR A 118 -29.59 4.31 6.85
C THR A 118 -29.20 3.92 5.44
N THR A 119 -28.31 4.69 4.82
CA THR A 119 -27.75 4.39 3.50
C THR A 119 -26.31 3.93 3.66
N VAL A 120 -26.01 2.76 3.10
CA VAL A 120 -24.69 2.16 3.10
C VAL A 120 -24.11 2.26 1.70
N SER A 121 -22.98 2.95 1.56
CA SER A 121 -22.32 3.12 0.28
C SER A 121 -21.52 1.87 -0.12
N PRO A 122 -21.31 1.62 -1.43
CA PRO A 122 -20.31 0.69 -1.90
C PRO A 122 -18.93 0.99 -1.32
N ILE A 123 -18.07 -0.02 -1.29
CA ILE A 123 -16.67 0.16 -0.93
C ILE A 123 -15.90 0.52 -2.19
N TYR A 124 -15.13 1.60 -2.13
CA TYR A 124 -14.23 2.01 -3.20
C TYR A 124 -12.80 1.68 -2.79
N ILE A 125 -12.10 0.88 -3.59
CA ILE A 125 -10.68 0.62 -3.41
C ILE A 125 -9.86 1.22 -4.54
N THR A 126 -8.64 1.61 -4.22
CA THR A 126 -7.65 2.09 -5.18
C THR A 126 -6.40 1.23 -5.07
N LYS A 127 -5.87 0.76 -6.20
CA LYS A 127 -4.68 -0.09 -6.25
C LYS A 127 -3.86 0.15 -7.51
N LEU A 128 -2.59 -0.24 -7.46
CA LEU A 128 -1.78 -0.37 -8.67
C LEU A 128 -2.16 -1.65 -9.43
N PRO A 129 -2.01 -1.68 -10.76
CA PRO A 129 -2.16 -2.91 -11.52
C PRO A 129 -1.20 -4.00 -11.04
N ASP A 130 -1.74 -5.20 -10.90
CA ASP A 130 -1.03 -6.39 -10.45
C ASP A 130 -1.68 -7.63 -11.09
N ARG A 131 -1.24 -8.84 -10.72
CA ARG A 131 -1.83 -10.07 -11.26
C ARG A 131 -3.34 -10.25 -10.98
N ALA A 132 -3.91 -9.54 -10.01
CA ALA A 132 -5.34 -9.61 -9.71
C ALA A 132 -6.18 -8.78 -10.69
N SER A 133 -5.60 -7.78 -11.34
CA SER A 133 -6.30 -6.82 -12.21
C SER A 133 -7.19 -7.48 -13.26
N SER A 134 -6.67 -8.46 -13.99
CA SER A 134 -7.42 -9.14 -15.05
C SER A 134 -8.62 -9.92 -14.52
N LYS A 135 -8.49 -10.54 -13.34
CA LYS A 135 -9.56 -11.30 -12.69
C LYS A 135 -10.62 -10.40 -12.07
N LEU A 136 -10.22 -9.28 -11.48
CA LEU A 136 -11.15 -8.27 -10.97
C LEU A 136 -11.94 -7.64 -12.13
N LEU A 137 -11.28 -7.33 -13.24
CA LEU A 137 -11.94 -6.84 -14.44
C LEU A 137 -12.91 -7.87 -15.03
N ALA A 138 -12.50 -9.15 -15.13
CA ALA A 138 -13.37 -10.22 -15.59
C ALA A 138 -14.61 -10.36 -14.68
N ALA A 139 -14.43 -10.37 -13.36
CA ALA A 139 -15.52 -10.43 -12.41
C ALA A 139 -16.48 -9.22 -12.53
N ALA A 140 -15.96 -8.03 -12.84
CA ALA A 140 -16.78 -6.85 -13.12
C ALA A 140 -17.62 -7.03 -14.41
N VAL A 141 -17.02 -7.53 -15.49
CA VAL A 141 -17.68 -7.75 -16.79
C VAL A 141 -18.74 -8.84 -16.70
N GLU A 142 -18.43 -9.93 -15.99
CA GLU A 142 -19.29 -11.10 -15.85
C GLU A 142 -20.36 -10.91 -14.75
N GLY A 143 -20.21 -9.90 -13.90
CA GLY A 143 -20.99 -9.77 -12.67
C GLY A 143 -20.76 -10.95 -11.73
N ALA A 144 -19.59 -11.59 -11.77
CA ALA A 144 -19.28 -12.74 -10.93
C ALA A 144 -19.12 -12.31 -9.46
N PRO A 145 -19.66 -13.06 -8.49
CA PRO A 145 -19.45 -12.75 -7.08
C PRO A 145 -17.99 -12.98 -6.68
N LEU A 146 -17.42 -12.06 -5.91
CA LEU A 146 -16.16 -12.27 -5.20
C LEU A 146 -16.35 -13.11 -3.93
N GLY A 147 -17.59 -13.21 -3.44
CA GLY A 147 -17.93 -13.95 -2.22
C GLY A 147 -17.49 -13.20 -0.98
N ARG A 148 -16.71 -13.88 -0.12
CA ARG A 148 -16.13 -13.29 1.10
C ARG A 148 -14.78 -12.66 0.79
N ILE A 149 -14.62 -11.39 1.14
CA ILE A 149 -13.33 -10.69 1.07
C ILE A 149 -12.95 -10.12 2.44
N GLU A 150 -11.65 -9.98 2.68
CA GLU A 150 -11.11 -9.37 3.89
C GLU A 150 -10.18 -8.22 3.52
N ILE A 151 -10.45 -7.02 4.02
CA ILE A 151 -9.53 -5.87 3.92
C ILE A 151 -8.84 -5.70 5.27
N THR A 152 -7.52 -5.69 5.28
CA THR A 152 -6.70 -5.61 6.49
C THR A 152 -5.85 -4.35 6.47
N PHE A 153 -5.93 -3.58 7.55
CA PHE A 153 -5.11 -2.40 7.76
C PHE A 153 -4.02 -2.73 8.77
N THR A 154 -2.80 -2.32 8.45
CA THR A 154 -1.64 -2.67 9.25
C THR A 154 -0.98 -1.46 9.91
N SER A 155 -0.21 -1.73 10.95
CA SER A 155 0.74 -0.76 11.48
C SER A 155 1.77 -0.40 10.41
N PRO A 156 2.32 0.83 10.41
CA PRO A 156 3.47 1.18 9.60
C PRO A 156 4.56 0.11 9.59
N ALA A 157 5.10 -0.20 8.41
CA ALA A 157 6.19 -1.17 8.28
C ALA A 157 7.42 -0.70 9.08
N ARG A 158 7.99 -1.60 9.90
CA ARG A 158 9.23 -1.33 10.65
C ARG A 158 10.30 -2.34 10.24
N PRO A 159 11.54 -1.90 9.93
CA PRO A 159 12.62 -2.82 9.59
C PRO A 159 12.79 -3.91 10.66
N GLY A 160 12.78 -5.18 10.24
CA GLY A 160 12.99 -6.33 11.13
C GLY A 160 11.79 -6.71 12.00
N ALA A 161 10.64 -6.04 11.90
CA ALA A 161 9.43 -6.38 12.64
C ALA A 161 8.28 -6.71 11.68
N ALA A 162 7.44 -7.68 12.09
CA ALA A 162 6.20 -7.97 11.36
C ALA A 162 5.21 -6.81 11.52
N GLN A 163 4.45 -6.54 10.46
CA GLN A 163 3.33 -5.62 10.54
C GLN A 163 2.23 -6.21 11.42
N THR A 164 1.68 -5.38 12.31
CA THR A 164 0.56 -5.78 13.17
C THR A 164 -0.75 -5.37 12.51
N VAL A 165 -1.75 -6.23 12.57
CA VAL A 165 -3.11 -5.88 12.12
C VAL A 165 -3.75 -4.92 13.11
N GLU A 166 -4.18 -3.76 12.62
CA GLU A 166 -4.81 -2.69 13.40
C GLU A 166 -6.33 -2.73 13.28
N SER A 167 -6.83 -3.00 12.07
CA SER A 167 -8.25 -3.24 11.82
C SER A 167 -8.44 -4.23 10.69
N ARG A 168 -9.61 -4.86 10.69
CA ARG A 168 -10.02 -5.82 9.66
C ARG A 168 -11.47 -5.58 9.30
N TRP A 169 -11.73 -5.54 7.99
CA TRP A 169 -13.06 -5.47 7.42
C TRP A 169 -13.34 -6.82 6.77
N ILE A 170 -14.35 -7.52 7.26
CA ILE A 170 -14.83 -8.79 6.70
C ILE A 170 -16.11 -8.47 5.94
N ILE A 171 -16.11 -8.69 4.64
CA ILE A 171 -17.18 -8.26 3.75
C ILE A 171 -17.74 -9.49 3.05
N GLU A 172 -19.04 -9.69 3.17
CA GLU A 172 -19.75 -10.87 2.64
C GLU A 172 -20.64 -10.51 1.46
N GLY A 173 -20.78 -11.44 0.51
CA GLY A 173 -21.55 -11.21 -0.71
C GLY A 173 -20.95 -10.10 -1.58
N ALA A 174 -19.63 -9.96 -1.57
CA ALA A 174 -18.93 -8.94 -2.34
C ALA A 174 -19.06 -9.21 -3.84
N GLN A 175 -19.26 -8.15 -4.62
CA GLN A 175 -19.33 -8.17 -6.08
C GLN A 175 -18.77 -6.86 -6.63
N ILE A 176 -18.03 -6.94 -7.73
CA ILE A 176 -17.49 -5.75 -8.39
C ILE A 176 -18.59 -5.11 -9.24
N ARG A 177 -18.86 -3.83 -8.99
CA ARG A 177 -19.85 -3.03 -9.75
C ARG A 177 -19.20 -2.06 -10.71
N GLY A 178 -17.95 -1.67 -10.46
CA GLY A 178 -17.20 -0.76 -11.30
C GLY A 178 -15.72 -1.09 -11.27
N PHE A 179 -15.07 -0.97 -12.42
CA PHE A 179 -13.63 -1.10 -12.56
C PHE A 179 -13.13 -0.02 -13.53
N ASN A 180 -12.37 0.93 -13.03
CA ASN A 180 -11.86 2.06 -13.79
C ASN A 180 -10.33 2.09 -13.73
N VAL A 181 -9.69 2.35 -14.87
CA VAL A 181 -8.25 2.55 -14.94
C VAL A 181 -7.97 3.98 -15.38
N SER A 182 -7.16 4.68 -14.61
CA SER A 182 -6.74 6.05 -14.90
C SER A 182 -5.25 6.19 -14.65
N THR A 183 -4.59 7.14 -15.29
CA THR A 183 -3.20 7.51 -14.97
C THR A 183 -3.19 8.70 -14.01
N ASP A 184 -2.27 8.71 -13.06
CA ASP A 184 -2.05 9.86 -12.19
C ASP A 184 -0.82 10.66 -12.66
N PRO A 185 -1.00 11.88 -13.22
CA PRO A 185 0.12 12.72 -13.65
C PRO A 185 1.06 13.14 -12.53
N SER A 186 0.57 13.17 -11.28
CA SER A 186 1.37 13.51 -10.11
C SER A 186 2.21 12.33 -9.60
N ASN A 187 1.88 11.12 -10.02
CA ASN A 187 2.58 9.88 -9.69
C ASN A 187 3.23 9.24 -10.94
N GLY A 188 3.89 10.06 -11.76
CA GLY A 188 4.66 9.58 -12.91
C GLY A 188 3.82 8.98 -14.04
N ASN A 189 2.52 9.28 -14.11
CA ASN A 189 1.56 8.67 -15.04
C ASN A 189 1.44 7.15 -14.89
N LEU A 190 1.73 6.61 -13.71
CA LEU A 190 1.49 5.20 -13.44
C LEU A 190 -0.02 4.92 -13.50
N PRO A 191 -0.42 3.78 -14.09
CA PRO A 191 -1.81 3.36 -14.07
C PRO A 191 -2.25 3.09 -12.63
N MET A 192 -3.47 3.53 -12.33
CA MET A 192 -4.15 3.36 -11.05
C MET A 192 -5.54 2.81 -11.34
N GLU A 193 -5.93 1.80 -10.58
CA GLU A 193 -7.20 1.12 -10.71
C GLU A 193 -8.11 1.53 -9.55
N SER A 194 -9.32 1.96 -9.88
CA SER A 194 -10.39 2.23 -8.93
C SER A 194 -11.48 1.18 -9.10
N VAL A 195 -11.74 0.41 -8.05
CA VAL A 195 -12.69 -0.71 -8.05
C VAL A 195 -13.80 -0.42 -7.05
N GLU A 196 -15.04 -0.50 -7.53
CA GLU A 196 -16.25 -0.35 -6.71
C GLU A 196 -16.80 -1.74 -6.37
N ILE A 197 -17.02 -1.97 -5.08
CA ILE A 197 -17.47 -3.25 -4.53
C ILE A 197 -18.79 -3.05 -3.78
N SER A 198 -19.87 -3.64 -4.30
CA SER A 198 -21.11 -3.83 -3.55
C SER A 198 -21.01 -5.06 -2.68
N TYR A 199 -21.76 -5.10 -1.57
CA TYR A 199 -21.72 -6.19 -0.61
C TYR A 199 -23.06 -6.35 0.10
N SER A 200 -23.26 -7.47 0.79
CA SER A 200 -24.49 -7.78 1.53
C SER A 200 -24.40 -7.48 3.02
N SER A 201 -23.24 -7.72 3.62
CA SER A 201 -22.98 -7.41 5.02
C SER A 201 -21.49 -7.18 5.25
N MET A 202 -21.19 -6.52 6.36
CA MET A 202 -19.83 -6.19 6.75
C MET A 202 -19.66 -6.30 8.25
N THR A 203 -18.51 -6.82 8.66
CA THR A 203 -18.02 -6.80 10.03
C THR A 203 -16.75 -5.97 10.09
N TYR A 204 -16.79 -4.91 10.88
CA TYR A 204 -15.66 -4.03 11.17
C TYR A 204 -15.04 -4.45 12.51
N GLN A 205 -13.78 -4.85 12.49
CA GLN A 205 -12.99 -5.19 13.66
C GLN A 205 -11.88 -4.15 13.87
N TYR A 206 -11.79 -3.61 15.08
CA TYR A 206 -10.69 -2.75 15.52
C TYR A 206 -9.95 -3.40 16.68
N PHE A 207 -8.63 -3.52 16.57
CA PHE A 207 -7.80 -4.11 17.61
C PHE A 207 -7.30 -3.00 18.55
N THR A 208 -7.73 -3.06 19.81
CA THR A 208 -7.52 -1.97 20.75
C THR A 208 -6.05 -1.85 21.15
N LYS A 209 -5.63 -0.62 21.42
CA LYS A 209 -4.33 -0.28 21.96
C LYS A 209 -4.46 0.25 23.38
N ASP A 210 -3.45 0.02 24.19
CA ASP A 210 -3.30 0.69 25.47
C ASP A 210 -2.90 2.16 25.28
N SER A 211 -2.77 2.88 26.40
CA SER A 211 -2.36 4.29 26.41
C SER A 211 -0.95 4.54 25.86
N LYS A 212 -0.17 3.49 25.59
CA LYS A 212 1.19 3.55 25.02
C LYS A 212 1.19 3.17 23.54
N GLY A 213 0.02 2.92 22.94
CA GLY A 213 -0.10 2.51 21.54
C GLY A 213 0.27 1.05 21.30
N VAL A 214 0.39 0.23 22.35
CA VAL A 214 0.66 -1.21 22.26
C VAL A 214 -0.67 -1.96 22.25
N ARG A 215 -0.80 -3.00 21.40
CA ARG A 215 -2.01 -3.82 21.32
C ARG A 215 -2.37 -4.38 22.70
N SER A 216 -3.55 -4.03 23.21
CA SER A 216 -4.02 -4.38 24.56
C SER A 216 -4.76 -5.72 24.63
N GLY A 217 -4.77 -6.49 23.53
CA GLY A 217 -5.44 -7.79 23.43
C GLY A 217 -6.96 -7.71 23.23
N GLY A 218 -7.56 -6.55 23.49
CA GLY A 218 -8.98 -6.29 23.18
C GLY A 218 -9.25 -6.14 21.68
N MET A 219 -10.51 -6.37 21.32
CA MET A 219 -11.05 -6.20 19.98
C MET A 219 -12.46 -5.64 20.11
N GLU A 220 -12.73 -4.56 19.39
CA GLU A 220 -14.07 -4.04 19.20
C GLU A 220 -14.59 -4.49 17.84
N GLU A 221 -15.85 -4.93 17.79
CA GLU A 221 -16.47 -5.45 16.59
C GLU A 221 -17.87 -4.85 16.41
N THR A 222 -18.15 -4.44 15.17
CA THR A 222 -19.47 -3.98 14.75
C THR A 222 -19.83 -4.65 13.43
N THR A 223 -21.03 -5.23 13.36
CA THR A 223 -21.55 -5.88 12.16
C THR A 223 -22.84 -5.20 11.70
N TRP A 224 -23.00 -5.06 10.39
CA TRP A 224 -24.26 -4.61 9.79
C TRP A 224 -24.51 -5.30 8.45
N SER A 225 -25.78 -5.32 8.05
CA SER A 225 -26.21 -5.71 6.72
C SER A 225 -26.59 -4.48 5.92
N VAL A 226 -26.35 -4.53 4.60
CA VAL A 226 -26.87 -3.54 3.67
C VAL A 226 -28.39 -3.70 3.59
N PRO A 227 -29.18 -2.61 3.73
CA PRO A 227 -30.63 -2.68 3.59
C PRO A 227 -31.07 -3.28 2.26
N GLU A 228 -32.15 -4.08 2.28
CA GLU A 228 -32.61 -4.86 1.13
C GLU A 228 -32.98 -3.99 -0.08
N ASP A 229 -33.58 -2.82 0.17
CA ASP A 229 -33.92 -1.81 -0.83
C ASP A 229 -32.70 -1.24 -1.56
N GLN A 230 -31.52 -1.30 -0.94
CA GLN A 230 -30.25 -0.88 -1.55
C GLN A 230 -29.54 -2.02 -2.29
N LEU A 231 -29.85 -3.27 -1.99
CA LEU A 231 -29.31 -4.43 -2.72
C LEU A 231 -29.99 -4.63 -4.07
N PHE A 232 -31.30 -4.35 -4.15
CA PHE A 232 -32.14 -4.54 -5.32
C PHE A 232 -32.94 -3.27 -5.67
N PRO A 233 -32.27 -2.17 -6.07
CA PRO A 233 -32.94 -0.88 -6.28
C PRO A 233 -33.98 -0.85 -7.42
N TYR A 234 -34.07 -1.91 -8.23
CA TYR A 234 -34.96 -1.98 -9.40
C TYR A 234 -36.17 -2.91 -9.24
N ASP A 235 -36.29 -3.65 -8.14
CA ASP A 235 -37.39 -4.61 -7.95
C ASP A 235 -38.68 -3.98 -7.39
N GLY A 236 -38.64 -2.71 -6.98
CA GLY A 236 -39.79 -1.97 -6.44
C GLY A 236 -40.78 -1.42 -7.48
N GLY A 237 -40.68 -1.83 -8.75
CA GLY A 237 -41.29 -1.13 -9.90
C GLY A 237 -42.30 -1.90 -10.74
N CYS A 238 -42.90 -2.98 -10.25
CA CYS A 238 -44.02 -3.66 -10.94
C CYS A 238 -45.18 -3.91 -9.97
N HIS A 239 -45.93 -2.85 -9.66
CA HIS A 239 -47.26 -2.92 -9.06
C HIS A 239 -48.25 -2.11 -9.89
#